data_AF-A0A2N1XIW0-F1
#
_entry.id   AF-A0A2N1XIW0-F1
#
_cell.length_a   1.000
_cell.length_b   1.000
_cell.length_c   1.000
_cell.angle_alpha   90.00
_cell.angle_beta   90.00
_cell.angle_gamma   90.00
#
_symmetry.space_group_name_H-M   'P 1'
#
loop_
_entity.id
_entity.type
_entity.pdbx_description
1 polymer ?
#
loop_
_entity_poly.entity_id
_entity_poly.type
_entity_poly.pdbx_seq_one_letter_code
_entity_poly.pdbx_strand_id
1 'polypeptide(L)'
;MADILLRDVDAGMVERIKEVARERDWPIHDVLLFALKRGLGIIEPEPPKVPGDIARLAGSFEDAESRAFNEALLALKGLDNDQAY
;
A
#
# COMPACT_ATOMS: atom_id res chain seq x y z
N MET A 1 -19.22 13.55 -20.78
CA MET A 1 -19.17 14.30 -19.52
C MET A 1 -20.35 13.84 -18.70
N ALA A 2 -20.08 13.12 -17.61
CA ALA A 2 -21.08 12.82 -16.60
C ALA A 2 -20.62 13.53 -15.34
N ASP A 3 -21.46 14.43 -14.82
CA ASP A 3 -21.15 15.14 -13.59
C ASP A 3 -21.66 14.32 -12.42
N ILE A 4 -20.77 14.03 -11.46
CA ILE A 4 -21.10 13.29 -10.25
C ILE A 4 -21.02 14.27 -9.08
N LEU A 5 -22.14 14.43 -8.37
CA LEU A 5 -22.18 15.18 -7.13
C LEU A 5 -22.13 14.22 -5.95
N LEU A 6 -21.07 14.31 -5.16
CA LEU A 6 -20.94 13.55 -3.91
C LEU A 6 -21.61 14.36 -2.77
N ARG A 7 -22.57 13.74 -2.07
CA ARG A 7 -23.29 14.32 -0.93
C ARG A 7 -22.98 13.52 0.34
N ASP A 8 -23.35 14.10 1.48
CA ASP A 8 -23.24 13.47 2.80
C ASP A 8 -21.81 13.03 3.16
N VAL A 9 -20.82 13.79 2.67
CA VAL A 9 -19.40 13.56 2.93
C VAL A 9 -19.04 14.18 4.27
N ASP A 10 -18.48 13.38 5.17
CA ASP A 10 -18.01 13.87 6.46
C ASP A 10 -16.70 14.67 6.33
N ALA A 11 -16.41 15.49 7.35
CA ALA A 11 -15.23 16.34 7.36
C ALA A 11 -13.91 15.54 7.31
N GLY A 12 -13.87 14.35 7.94
CA GLY A 12 -12.69 13.49 7.94
C GLY A 12 -12.39 12.96 6.55
N MET A 13 -13.41 12.55 5.80
CA MET A 13 -13.27 12.11 4.41
C MET A 13 -12.79 13.26 3.50
N VAL A 14 -13.32 14.48 3.67
CA VAL A 14 -12.86 15.66 2.91
C VAL A 14 -11.38 15.94 3.16
N GLU A 15 -10.95 15.94 4.42
CA GLU A 15 -9.54 16.17 4.76
C GLU A 15 -8.65 15.04 4.22
N ARG A 16 -9.08 13.78 4.30
CA ARG A 16 -8.31 12.67 3.73
C ARG A 16 -8.14 12.79 2.22
N ILE A 17 -9.16 13.21 1.49
CA ILE A 17 -9.07 13.46 0.05
C ILE A 17 -8.04 14.56 -0.25
N LYS A 18 -8.06 15.66 0.51
CA LYS A 18 -7.09 16.76 0.35
C LYS A 18 -5.67 16.31 0.68
N GLU A 19 -5.47 15.52 1.72
CA GLU A 19 -4.16 14.96 2.06
C GLU A 19 -3.60 14.12 0.91
N VAL A 20 -4.39 13.20 0.38
CA VAL A 20 -3.98 12.35 -0.75
C VAL A 20 -3.67 13.18 -1.99
N ALA A 21 -4.45 14.23 -2.26
CA ALA A 21 -4.17 15.18 -3.33
C ALA A 21 -2.81 15.88 -3.15
N ARG A 22 -2.49 16.30 -1.92
CA ARG A 22 -1.21 16.95 -1.59
C ARG A 22 -0.02 15.99 -1.63
N GLU A 23 -0.17 14.77 -1.11
CA GLU A 23 0.86 13.74 -1.10
C GLU A 23 1.30 13.34 -2.51
N ARG A 24 0.36 13.33 -3.46
CA ARG A 24 0.58 12.90 -4.85
C ARG A 24 0.74 14.05 -5.84
N ASP A 25 0.56 15.29 -5.39
CA ASP A 25 0.46 16.49 -6.24
C ASP A 25 -0.61 16.33 -7.35
N TRP A 26 -1.76 15.74 -6.98
CA TRP A 26 -2.88 15.47 -7.89
C TRP A 26 -4.03 16.44 -7.64
N PRO A 27 -4.78 16.84 -8.68
CA PRO A 27 -6.02 17.57 -8.46
C PRO A 27 -7.06 16.66 -7.78
N ILE A 28 -7.91 17.24 -6.93
CA ILE A 28 -8.93 16.51 -6.14
C ILE A 28 -9.82 15.64 -7.04
N HIS A 29 -10.18 16.15 -8.22
CA HIS A 29 -10.93 15.40 -9.24
C HIS A 29 -10.27 14.05 -9.58
N ASP A 30 -8.97 14.05 -9.83
CA ASP A 30 -8.23 12.84 -10.23
C ASP A 30 -8.11 11.86 -9.07
N VAL A 31 -7.97 12.38 -7.84
CA VAL A 31 -8.01 11.56 -6.62
C VAL A 31 -9.35 10.85 -6.46
N LEU A 32 -10.46 11.58 -6.66
CA LEU A 32 -11.81 11.02 -6.58
C LEU A 32 -12.05 9.96 -7.66
N LEU A 33 -11.67 10.26 -8.91
CA LEU A 33 -11.77 9.30 -10.00
C LEU A 33 -10.92 8.05 -9.75
N PHE A 34 -9.70 8.23 -9.25
CA PHE A 34 -8.82 7.12 -8.90
C PHE A 34 -9.43 6.25 -7.79
N ALA A 35 -9.95 6.87 -6.73
CA ALA A 35 -10.61 6.17 -5.64
C ALA A 35 -11.83 5.37 -6.12
N LEU A 36 -12.66 5.96 -6.99
CA LEU A 36 -13.82 5.29 -7.59
C LEU A 36 -13.41 4.11 -8.47
N LYS A 37 -12.45 4.31 -9.38
CA LYS A 37 -11.95 3.24 -10.25
C LYS A 37 -11.37 2.09 -9.43
N ARG A 38 -10.62 2.38 -8.36
CA ARG A 38 -10.09 1.37 -7.45
C ARG A 38 -11.19 0.65 -6.67
N GLY A 39 -12.18 1.38 -6.14
CA GLY A 39 -13.32 0.80 -5.43
C GLY A 39 -14.21 -0.10 -6.31
N LEU A 40 -14.29 0.22 -7.60
CA LEU A 40 -15.00 -0.59 -8.61
C LEU A 40 -14.13 -1.72 -9.20
N GLY A 41 -12.87 -1.86 -8.79
CA GLY A 41 -11.96 -2.89 -9.32
C GLY A 41 -11.53 -2.68 -10.78
N ILE A 42 -11.69 -1.46 -11.32
CA ILE A 42 -11.26 -1.10 -12.68
C ILE A 42 -9.74 -0.95 -12.75
N ILE A 43 -9.12 -0.52 -11.65
CA ILE A 43 -7.67 -0.43 -11.50
C ILE A 43 -7.26 -1.49 -10.48
N GLU A 44 -6.27 -2.30 -10.83
CA GLU A 44 -5.67 -3.25 -9.90
C GLU A 44 -5.01 -2.47 -8.74
N PRO A 45 -5.23 -2.89 -7.48
CA PRO A 45 -4.59 -2.24 -6.35
C PRO A 45 -3.07 -2.33 -6.52
N GLU A 46 -2.38 -1.20 -6.31
CA GLU A 46 -0.92 -1.18 -6.24
C GLU A 46 -0.47 -2.35 -5.35
N PRO A 47 0.43 -3.23 -5.84
CA PRO A 47 0.86 -4.37 -5.07
C PRO A 47 1.33 -3.88 -3.70
N PRO A 48 0.95 -4.56 -2.61
CA PRO A 48 1.40 -4.17 -1.28
C PRO A 48 2.92 -4.03 -1.33
N LYS A 49 3.45 -2.91 -0.84
CA LYS A 49 4.90 -2.72 -0.74
C LYS A 49 5.45 -3.95 -0.06
N VAL A 50 6.29 -4.70 -0.78
CA VAL A 50 6.81 -5.99 -0.33
C VAL A 50 7.37 -5.77 1.08
N PRO A 51 7.06 -6.62 2.07
CA PRO A 51 7.46 -6.43 3.47
C PRO A 51 8.97 -6.21 3.77
N GLY A 52 9.85 -6.10 2.77
CA GLY A 52 11.22 -5.61 2.89
C GLY A 52 11.42 -4.10 2.68
N ASP A 53 10.41 -3.35 2.23
CA ASP A 53 10.54 -1.89 2.00
C ASP A 53 10.50 -1.05 3.29
N ILE A 54 9.95 -1.62 4.38
CA ILE A 54 9.94 -0.99 5.70
C ILE A 54 11.37 -0.88 6.25
N ALA A 55 12.21 -1.90 6.00
CA ALA A 55 13.63 -1.89 6.38
C ALA A 55 14.42 -0.78 5.67
N ARG A 56 14.06 -0.47 4.41
CA ARG A 56 14.64 0.62 3.63
C ARG A 56 14.21 2.00 4.12
N LEU A 57 12.95 2.13 4.56
CA LEU A 57 12.39 3.35 5.15
C LEU A 57 12.95 3.67 6.55
N ALA A 58 13.36 2.66 7.31
CA ALA A 58 13.93 2.82 8.64
C ALA A 58 15.45 3.11 8.67
N GLY A 59 16.11 3.14 7.50
CA GLY A 59 17.52 3.50 7.37
C GLY A 59 18.51 2.64 8.16
N SER A 60 18.11 1.44 8.60
CA SER A 60 18.81 0.68 9.65
C SER A 60 19.37 -0.67 9.22
N PHE A 61 19.26 -1.05 7.95
CA PHE A 61 19.84 -2.30 7.43
C PHE A 61 20.52 -2.07 6.09
N GLU A 62 21.80 -2.41 5.98
CA GLU A 62 22.51 -2.41 4.69
C GLU A 62 22.00 -3.54 3.79
N ASP A 63 22.15 -3.40 2.46
CA ASP A 63 21.61 -4.33 1.46
C ASP A 63 22.05 -5.79 1.68
N ALA A 64 23.23 -6.00 2.26
CA ALA A 64 23.77 -7.32 2.58
C ALA A 64 23.01 -7.99 3.75
N GLU A 65 22.67 -7.23 4.77
CA GLU A 65 21.99 -7.74 5.97
C GLU A 65 20.52 -8.07 5.66
N SER A 66 19.86 -7.23 4.87
CA SER A 66 18.49 -7.49 4.39
C SER A 66 18.43 -8.75 3.52
N ARG A 67 19.46 -9.05 2.73
CA ARG A 67 19.54 -10.29 1.94
C ARG A 67 19.74 -11.52 2.82
N ALA A 68 20.70 -11.46 3.75
CA ALA A 68 20.98 -12.56 4.66
C ALA A 68 19.77 -12.92 5.53
N PHE A 69 19.01 -11.91 6.00
CA PHE A 69 17.80 -12.14 6.77
C PHE A 69 16.67 -12.80 5.94
N ASN A 70 16.48 -12.35 4.69
CA ASN A 70 15.49 -12.96 3.80
C ASN A 70 15.86 -14.42 3.44
N GLU A 71 17.14 -14.71 3.25
CA GLU A 71 17.62 -16.07 3.01
C GLU A 71 17.37 -16.98 4.22
N ALA A 72 17.64 -16.49 5.43
CA ALA A 72 17.36 -17.23 6.67
C ALA A 72 15.85 -17.49 6.86
N LEU A 73 14.99 -16.51 6.56
CA LEU A 73 13.53 -16.67 6.60
C LEU A 73 13.02 -17.69 5.57
N LEU A 74 13.60 -17.72 4.37
CA LEU A 74 13.26 -18.70 3.35
C LEU A 74 13.68 -20.11 3.76
N ALA A 75 14.86 -20.27 4.36
CA ALA A 75 15.31 -21.54 4.92
C ALA A 75 14.38 -22.05 6.03
N LEU A 76 13.87 -21.15 6.88
CA LEU A 76 12.93 -21.49 7.95
C LEU A 76 11.56 -21.94 7.40
N LYS A 77 11.09 -21.34 6.31
CA LYS A 77 9.81 -21.70 5.66
C LYS A 77 9.85 -23.04 4.92
N GLY A 78 11.04 -23.53 4.57
CA GLY A 78 11.23 -24.83 3.92
C GLY A 78 11.27 -26.01 4.88
N LEU A 79 11.18 -25.77 6.19
CA LEU A 79 11.03 -26.83 7.18
C LEU A 79 9.56 -27.26 7.21
N ASP A 80 9.30 -28.53 6.88
CA ASP A 80 8.01 -29.14 7.19
C ASP A 80 7.74 -28.96 8.69
N ASN A 81 6.53 -28.55 9.05
CA ASN A 81 6.09 -28.51 10.45
C ASN A 81 6.35 -29.88 11.04
N ASP A 82 7.34 -29.97 11.94
CA ASP A 82 7.66 -31.17 12.69
C ASP A 82 6.34 -31.68 13.28
N GLN A 83 5.81 -32.77 12.72
CA GLN A 83 4.60 -33.37 13.24
C GLN A 83 4.96 -33.90 14.62
N ALA A 84 4.50 -33.18 15.64
CA ALA A 84 4.57 -33.60 17.02
C ALA A 84 3.96 -35.01 17.14
N TYR A 85 4.81 -35.97 17.55
CA TYR A 85 4.38 -37.27 18.04
C TYR A 85 3.49 -37.13 19.28
#